data_AF-Q00WX4-F1
#
_entry.id   AF-Q00WX4-F1
#
_cell.length_a   1.000
_cell.length_b   1.000
_cell.length_c   1.000
_cell.angle_alpha   90.00
_cell.angle_beta   90.00
_cell.angle_gamma   90.00
#
_symmetry.space_group_name_H-M   'P 1'
#
loop_
_entity.id
_entity.type
_entity.pdbx_description
1 polymer ?
#
loop_
_entity_poly.entity_id
_entity_poly.type
_entity_poly.pdbx_seq_one_letter_code
_entity_poly.pdbx_strand_id
1 'polypeptide(L)'
;MPASSRNRRRGDLSEHPVGIIATPGSNENLNAPSTSGTKRKHNQNENSSTSTKFRGVTRSGNNYRAFIAREGKRYTLGQFTSAEAAAEAWDRASLTLGGTPKNFDEARYERERAKLIDPSYTIDDLRREYGMGAVVKAKSSYRGVTRDMRSGKWRAEIHRDGASLSLGVYESEREAAEAFDRAVLAVKGPNGKTNFSPENYPERLIPKTLEEYRDSLANLKTRKGGGKATSKYEGVRRYVHEWKNGEVTVKWRVELTINGKKKQIGYFKTEEEAAREVERRRFELKQS
;
A
#
# COMPACT_ATOMS: atom_id res chain seq x y z
N MET A 1 -26.21 -22.49 41.37
CA MET A 1 -25.86 -22.80 42.78
C MET A 1 -25.71 -24.33 42.88
N PRO A 2 -24.80 -24.90 43.70
CA PRO A 2 -23.33 -24.94 43.56
C PRO A 2 -22.80 -26.42 43.45
N ALA A 3 -21.74 -26.75 42.68
CA ALA A 3 -20.29 -26.72 42.96
C ALA A 3 -19.65 -27.99 43.62
N SER A 4 -18.38 -28.25 43.28
CA SER A 4 -17.37 -29.12 43.98
C SER A 4 -17.47 -30.66 43.86
N SER A 5 -16.39 -31.47 43.98
CA SER A 5 -14.94 -31.30 43.69
C SER A 5 -14.17 -32.63 43.91
N ARG A 6 -13.05 -32.87 43.18
CA ARG A 6 -11.89 -33.75 43.52
C ARG A 6 -12.12 -35.29 43.66
N ASN A 7 -11.09 -36.16 43.74
CA ASN A 7 -9.76 -36.31 43.09
C ASN A 7 -9.09 -37.64 43.59
N ARG A 8 -8.13 -38.18 42.83
CA ARG A 8 -7.08 -39.19 43.20
C ARG A 8 -7.49 -40.65 43.45
N ARG A 9 -6.74 -41.57 42.82
CA ARG A 9 -5.97 -42.63 43.50
C ARG A 9 -4.59 -42.80 42.85
N ARG A 10 -3.63 -43.33 43.62
CA ARG A 10 -2.20 -43.53 43.33
C ARG A 10 -1.83 -44.99 43.69
N GLY A 11 -0.70 -45.47 43.16
CA GLY A 11 -0.07 -46.78 43.42
C GLY A 11 0.67 -47.19 42.14
N ASP A 12 2.00 -47.21 42.00
CA ASP A 12 3.15 -47.28 42.93
C ASP A 12 3.49 -48.69 43.47
N LEU A 13 4.79 -48.91 43.73
CA LEU A 13 5.54 -50.18 43.92
C LEU A 13 6.00 -50.86 42.60
N SER A 14 7.23 -51.40 42.45
CA SER A 14 8.49 -51.28 43.22
C SER A 14 9.64 -51.99 42.47
N GLU A 15 10.85 -51.40 42.43
CA GLU A 15 12.17 -51.94 42.90
C GLU A 15 12.57 -53.43 42.65
N HIS A 16 13.83 -53.87 42.39
CA HIS A 16 15.19 -53.28 42.24
C HIS A 16 16.10 -54.20 41.33
N PRO A 17 17.42 -54.50 41.55
CA PRO A 17 18.53 -53.89 40.79
C PRO A 17 19.60 -54.88 40.21
N VAL A 18 20.67 -54.35 39.57
CA VAL A 18 22.10 -54.82 39.44
C VAL A 18 22.74 -54.26 38.14
N GLY A 19 24.05 -53.94 38.00
CA GLY A 19 25.11 -53.71 39.01
C GLY A 19 26.56 -54.05 38.57
N ILE A 20 27.47 -53.04 38.50
CA ILE A 20 28.96 -53.14 38.36
C ILE A 20 29.41 -53.62 36.93
N ILE A 21 30.47 -53.19 36.22
CA ILE A 21 31.90 -52.90 36.49
C ILE A 21 32.43 -51.78 35.53
N ALA A 22 33.54 -51.11 35.88
CA ALA A 22 34.23 -50.11 35.05
C ALA A 22 35.67 -50.50 34.70
N THR A 23 36.15 -50.20 33.47
CA THR A 23 37.52 -49.68 33.12
C THR A 23 37.61 -49.34 31.61
N PRO A 24 38.61 -48.55 31.13
CA PRO A 24 38.52 -47.83 29.84
C PRO A 24 39.40 -48.40 28.71
N GLY A 25 39.14 -47.98 27.46
CA GLY A 25 40.11 -48.12 26.36
C GLY A 25 39.60 -47.86 24.93
N SER A 26 40.30 -46.94 24.25
CA SER A 26 40.54 -46.90 22.79
C SER A 26 39.43 -46.48 21.80
N ASN A 27 39.81 -45.54 20.93
CA ASN A 27 39.08 -45.14 19.71
C ASN A 27 38.97 -46.28 18.70
N GLU A 28 37.86 -46.35 17.97
CA GLU A 28 37.89 -46.21 16.51
C GLU A 28 36.51 -45.80 15.97
N ASN A 29 36.48 -44.93 14.95
CA ASN A 29 35.27 -44.27 14.48
C ASN A 29 34.97 -44.67 13.03
N LEU A 30 34.13 -45.68 12.85
CA LEU A 30 33.58 -46.11 11.56
C LEU A 30 32.06 -46.23 11.69
N ASN A 31 31.31 -45.36 11.00
CA ASN A 31 29.85 -45.47 11.02
C ASN A 31 29.18 -44.96 9.72
N ALA A 32 28.47 -45.88 9.07
CA ALA A 32 27.49 -45.69 8.00
C ALA A 32 26.68 -47.01 7.89
N PRO A 33 25.44 -47.05 7.34
CA PRO A 33 24.64 -45.94 6.77
C PRO A 33 23.15 -45.89 7.23
N SER A 34 22.40 -44.90 6.72
CA SER A 34 20.91 -44.78 6.67
C SER A 34 20.19 -44.44 8.01
N THR A 35 19.03 -43.75 8.06
CA THR A 35 18.02 -43.35 7.04
C THR A 35 17.47 -41.90 7.22
N SER A 36 16.92 -41.35 6.13
CA SER A 36 15.77 -40.41 6.08
C SER A 36 15.74 -39.16 7.00
N GLY A 37 16.42 -38.09 6.56
CA GLY A 37 16.11 -36.71 6.95
C GLY A 37 15.72 -35.87 5.73
N THR A 38 14.52 -35.29 5.71
CA THR A 38 13.96 -34.59 4.53
C THR A 38 14.73 -33.32 4.19
N LYS A 39 15.70 -33.43 3.27
CA LYS A 39 16.44 -32.28 2.71
C LYS A 39 15.47 -31.32 2.01
N ARG A 40 15.21 -30.15 2.60
CA ARG A 40 14.63 -29.02 1.88
C ARG A 40 15.61 -28.63 0.76
N LYS A 41 15.26 -28.98 -0.49
CA LYS A 41 16.01 -28.54 -1.67
C LYS A 41 16.06 -27.02 -1.71
N HIS A 42 17.22 -26.43 -1.42
CA HIS A 42 17.54 -25.12 -1.97
C HIS A 42 17.66 -25.31 -3.48
N ASN A 43 16.65 -24.84 -4.19
CA ASN A 43 16.65 -24.83 -5.64
C ASN A 43 17.70 -23.81 -6.09
N GLN A 44 18.88 -24.27 -6.48
CA GLN A 44 19.87 -23.45 -7.17
C GLN A 44 19.29 -23.08 -8.54
N ASN A 45 18.63 -21.93 -8.61
CA ASN A 45 18.25 -21.33 -9.87
C ASN A 45 19.33 -20.32 -10.26
N GLU A 46 20.46 -20.83 -10.76
CA GLU A 46 21.51 -20.01 -11.36
C GLU A 46 21.02 -19.43 -12.69
N ASN A 47 20.26 -18.33 -12.63
CA ASN A 47 20.12 -17.40 -13.76
C ASN A 47 19.46 -16.07 -13.35
N SER A 48 20.27 -15.15 -12.83
CA SER A 48 20.26 -13.73 -13.26
C SER A 48 21.41 -12.97 -12.57
N SER A 49 22.34 -12.42 -13.34
CA SER A 49 23.44 -11.58 -12.84
C SER A 49 22.94 -10.17 -12.45
N THR A 50 22.02 -10.12 -11.49
CA THR A 50 21.50 -8.88 -10.92
C THR A 50 22.47 -8.23 -9.93
N SER A 51 23.45 -8.96 -9.39
CA SER A 51 24.58 -8.39 -8.66
C SER A 51 25.47 -7.56 -9.58
N THR A 52 25.82 -6.34 -9.16
CA THR A 52 26.82 -5.54 -9.89
C THR A 52 28.25 -5.87 -9.41
N LYS A 53 29.27 -5.23 -9.98
CA LYS A 53 30.66 -5.30 -9.50
C LYS A 53 30.86 -4.74 -8.07
N PHE A 54 29.88 -4.05 -7.51
CA PHE A 54 29.97 -3.39 -6.21
C PHE A 54 29.27 -4.22 -5.12
N ARG A 55 29.91 -4.31 -3.96
CA ARG A 55 29.43 -5.06 -2.80
C ARG A 55 28.11 -4.48 -2.30
N GLY A 56 27.12 -5.36 -2.11
CA GLY A 56 25.79 -5.00 -1.61
C GLY A 56 24.92 -4.21 -2.59
N VAL A 57 25.32 -4.12 -3.86
CA VAL A 57 24.58 -3.42 -4.93
C VAL A 57 23.94 -4.43 -5.90
N THR A 58 22.67 -4.21 -6.22
CA THR A 58 21.89 -5.09 -7.11
C THR A 58 21.08 -4.25 -8.09
N ARG A 59 21.16 -4.58 -9.39
CA ARG A 59 20.33 -3.98 -10.44
C ARG A 59 18.87 -4.44 -10.30
N SER A 60 17.96 -3.48 -10.37
CA SER A 60 16.51 -3.64 -10.20
C SER A 60 15.81 -2.89 -11.34
N GLY A 61 15.70 -3.53 -12.51
CA GLY A 61 15.22 -2.89 -13.73
C GLY A 61 16.24 -1.88 -14.28
N ASN A 62 15.84 -0.61 -14.32
CA ASN A 62 16.69 0.51 -14.76
C ASN A 62 17.46 1.18 -13.61
N ASN A 63 17.18 0.81 -12.35
CA ASN A 63 17.78 1.39 -11.16
C ASN A 63 18.70 0.39 -10.44
N TYR A 64 19.49 0.88 -9.49
CA TYR A 64 20.34 0.08 -8.61
C TYR A 64 19.83 0.17 -7.16
N ARG A 65 19.94 -0.92 -6.41
CA ARG A 65 19.56 -1.00 -4.99
C ARG A 65 20.78 -1.32 -4.15
N ALA A 66 20.95 -0.59 -3.05
CA ALA A 66 22.00 -0.88 -2.06
C ALA A 66 21.39 -1.41 -0.76
N PHE A 67 22.02 -2.44 -0.19
CA PHE A 67 21.67 -2.96 1.13
C PHE A 67 22.91 -3.43 1.89
N ILE A 68 22.92 -3.23 3.20
CA ILE A 68 23.95 -3.75 4.11
C ILE A 68 23.30 -4.66 5.15
N ALA A 69 24.01 -5.68 5.59
CA ALA A 69 23.58 -6.57 6.67
C ALA A 69 24.69 -6.66 7.72
N ARG A 70 24.33 -6.46 8.98
CA ARG A 70 25.23 -6.53 10.14
C ARG A 70 24.43 -7.01 11.35
N GLU A 71 25.05 -7.83 12.20
CA GLU A 71 24.42 -8.35 13.44
C GLU A 71 23.03 -8.96 13.21
N GLY A 72 22.88 -9.72 12.11
CA GLY A 72 21.61 -10.35 11.70
C GLY A 72 20.55 -9.39 11.14
N LYS A 73 20.73 -8.06 11.25
CA LYS A 73 19.79 -7.06 10.75
C LYS A 73 20.19 -6.57 9.36
N ARG A 74 19.22 -6.53 8.44
CA ARG A 74 19.39 -6.02 7.08
C ARG A 74 18.80 -4.62 6.94
N TYR A 75 19.60 -3.70 6.42
CA TYR A 75 19.26 -2.30 6.17
C TYR A 75 19.20 -2.06 4.66
N THR A 76 18.06 -1.56 4.18
CA THR A 76 17.90 -1.12 2.79
C THR A 76 18.20 0.37 2.69
N LEU A 77 19.18 0.73 1.88
CA LEU A 77 19.75 2.07 1.84
C LEU A 77 19.04 2.97 0.82
N GLY A 78 18.68 2.42 -0.34
CA GLY A 78 17.98 3.19 -1.36
C GLY A 78 17.77 2.52 -2.70
N GLN A 79 17.12 3.26 -3.60
CA GLN A 79 17.20 3.06 -5.05
C GLN A 79 17.98 4.23 -5.66
N PHE A 80 18.90 3.94 -6.57
CA PHE A 80 19.84 4.89 -7.16
C PHE A 80 19.82 4.76 -8.68
N THR A 81 20.14 5.84 -9.38
CA THR A 81 20.21 5.89 -10.85
C THR A 81 21.51 5.30 -11.41
N SER A 82 22.59 5.30 -10.61
CA SER A 82 23.88 4.69 -10.95
C SER A 82 24.30 3.60 -9.95
N ALA A 83 25.16 2.69 -10.40
CA ALA A 83 25.70 1.63 -9.55
C ALA A 83 26.70 2.19 -8.54
N GLU A 84 27.41 3.25 -8.94
CA GLU A 84 28.40 3.99 -8.16
C GLU A 84 27.77 4.71 -6.97
N ALA A 85 26.62 5.38 -7.16
CA ALA A 85 25.91 6.03 -6.05
C ALA A 85 25.34 5.00 -5.05
N ALA A 86 24.86 3.85 -5.54
CA ALA A 86 24.46 2.74 -4.69
C ALA A 86 25.65 2.15 -3.89
N ALA A 87 26.83 2.07 -4.52
CA ALA A 87 28.04 1.58 -3.89
C ALA A 87 28.59 2.55 -2.83
N GLU A 88 28.48 3.85 -3.07
CA GLU A 88 28.88 4.90 -2.13
C GLU A 88 27.96 4.90 -0.90
N ALA A 89 26.65 4.75 -1.11
CA ALA A 89 25.69 4.60 -0.02
C ALA A 89 26.00 3.36 0.85
N TRP A 90 26.44 2.27 0.23
CA TRP A 90 26.87 1.07 0.95
C TRP A 90 28.12 1.32 1.81
N ASP A 91 29.12 2.01 1.28
CA ASP A 91 30.36 2.34 2.00
C ASP A 91 30.10 3.28 3.18
N ARG A 92 29.32 4.36 2.99
CA ARG A 92 28.90 5.26 4.07
C ARG A 92 28.09 4.52 5.14
N ALA A 93 27.21 3.60 4.75
CA ALA A 93 26.46 2.77 5.67
C ALA A 93 27.33 1.76 6.43
N SER A 94 28.43 1.28 5.82
CA SER A 94 29.41 0.46 6.50
C SER A 94 30.12 1.26 7.61
N LEU A 95 30.58 2.47 7.29
CA LEU A 95 31.19 3.40 8.26
C LEU A 95 30.25 3.71 9.44
N THR A 96 28.98 4.06 9.17
CA THR A 96 27.97 4.37 10.21
C THR A 96 27.60 3.19 11.10
N LEU A 97 27.85 1.96 10.67
CA LEU A 97 27.70 0.79 11.52
C LEU A 97 29.01 0.40 12.24
N GLY A 98 30.08 1.19 12.15
CA GLY A 98 31.41 0.87 12.70
C GLY A 98 32.16 -0.18 11.87
N GLY A 99 32.07 -0.08 10.54
CA GLY A 99 32.78 -0.91 9.56
C GLY A 99 33.71 -0.08 8.67
N THR A 100 34.27 -0.70 7.63
CA THR A 100 35.11 -0.01 6.63
C THR A 100 34.38 0.09 5.29
N PRO A 101 34.69 1.07 4.43
CA PRO A 101 34.34 1.00 3.01
C PRO A 101 34.93 -0.28 2.37
N LYS A 102 34.31 -0.72 1.27
CA LYS A 102 34.75 -1.86 0.43
C LYS A 102 34.57 -1.61 -1.07
N ASN A 103 33.86 -0.56 -1.50
CA ASN A 103 33.66 -0.24 -2.91
C ASN A 103 34.60 0.86 -3.42
N PHE A 104 34.97 1.80 -2.57
CA PHE A 104 35.86 2.92 -2.86
C PHE A 104 36.94 3.09 -1.77
N ASP A 105 37.96 3.89 -2.09
CA ASP A 105 39.05 4.26 -1.19
C ASP A 105 38.54 5.07 0.03
N GLU A 106 39.14 4.86 1.19
CA GLU A 106 38.75 5.56 2.43
C GLU A 106 38.98 7.07 2.35
N ALA A 107 39.98 7.53 1.58
CA ALA A 107 40.26 8.95 1.35
C ALA A 107 39.08 9.71 0.70
N ARG A 108 38.17 9.01 0.01
CA ARG A 108 36.92 9.59 -0.53
C ARG A 108 36.00 10.11 0.58
N TYR A 109 36.03 9.48 1.76
CA TYR A 109 35.10 9.73 2.86
C TYR A 109 35.67 10.64 3.94
N GLU A 110 36.97 10.95 3.93
CA GLU A 110 37.69 11.68 4.98
C GLU A 110 36.94 12.92 5.51
N ARG A 111 36.40 13.74 4.60
CA ARG A 111 35.66 14.98 4.92
C ARG A 111 34.37 14.77 5.70
N GLU A 112 33.73 13.60 5.57
CA GLU A 112 32.48 13.27 6.26
C GLU A 112 32.63 12.11 7.26
N ARG A 113 33.81 11.48 7.33
CA ARG A 113 34.09 10.32 8.17
C ARG A 113 33.72 10.55 9.62
N ALA A 114 34.10 11.71 10.18
CA ALA A 114 33.79 12.11 11.55
C ALA A 114 32.27 12.15 11.83
N LYS A 115 31.46 12.61 10.87
CA LYS A 115 30.00 12.62 10.96
C LYS A 115 29.43 11.21 10.82
N LEU A 116 29.95 10.41 9.88
CA LEU A 116 29.44 9.07 9.61
C LEU A 116 29.64 8.12 10.80
N ILE A 117 30.75 8.24 11.53
CA ILE A 117 31.07 7.40 12.70
C ILE A 117 30.53 7.94 14.03
N ASP A 118 29.87 9.11 14.02
CA ASP A 118 29.29 9.70 15.22
C ASP A 118 28.15 8.81 15.77
N PRO A 119 28.16 8.41 17.06
CA PRO A 119 27.12 7.56 17.63
C PRO A 119 25.69 8.13 17.56
N SER A 120 25.54 9.45 17.38
CA SER A 120 24.24 10.11 17.16
C SER A 120 23.75 9.99 15.71
N TYR A 121 24.65 9.72 14.75
CA TYR A 121 24.33 9.60 13.34
C TYR A 121 23.91 8.17 13.00
N THR A 122 22.66 7.98 12.57
CA THR A 122 22.11 6.64 12.32
C THR A 122 22.01 6.30 10.84
N ILE A 123 21.83 5.01 10.52
CA ILE A 123 21.48 4.60 9.15
C ILE A 123 20.18 5.27 8.65
N ASP A 124 19.27 5.66 9.54
CA ASP A 124 18.07 6.39 9.13
C ASP A 124 18.34 7.88 8.84
N ASP A 125 19.43 8.47 9.37
CA ASP A 125 19.95 9.79 8.96
C ASP A 125 20.62 9.72 7.59
N LEU A 126 21.49 8.72 7.39
CA LEU A 126 22.11 8.47 6.08
C LEU A 126 21.06 8.27 4.99
N ARG A 127 20.00 7.52 5.31
CA ARG A 127 18.84 7.40 4.42
C ARG A 127 18.16 8.75 4.18
N ARG A 128 17.94 9.59 5.21
CA ARG A 128 17.32 10.93 5.06
C ARG A 128 18.07 11.79 4.05
N GLU A 129 19.40 11.79 4.09
CA GLU A 129 20.24 12.53 3.14
C GLU A 129 20.06 12.06 1.69
N TYR A 130 19.90 10.76 1.46
CA TYR A 130 19.62 10.21 0.13
C TYR A 130 18.18 10.45 -0.35
N GLY A 131 17.36 11.23 0.37
CA GLY A 131 15.91 11.32 0.13
C GLY A 131 15.17 10.00 0.38
N MET A 132 15.89 8.99 0.89
CA MET A 132 15.45 7.62 1.20
C MET A 132 15.13 7.44 2.68
N GLY A 133 15.12 8.55 3.43
CA GLY A 133 14.80 8.64 4.84
C GLY A 133 13.55 7.87 5.12
N ALA A 134 13.45 7.30 6.33
CA ALA A 134 12.29 6.53 6.76
C ALA A 134 11.06 7.13 6.12
N VAL A 135 10.37 6.34 5.27
CA VAL A 135 9.07 6.74 4.76
C VAL A 135 8.23 6.85 6.02
N VAL A 136 8.21 8.06 6.57
CA VAL A 136 7.01 8.73 7.00
C VAL A 136 6.04 8.45 5.88
N LYS A 137 5.38 7.30 6.00
CA LYS A 137 3.96 7.19 5.73
C LYS A 137 3.48 8.50 6.29
N ALA A 138 3.03 9.40 5.42
CA ALA A 138 2.23 10.54 5.84
C ALA A 138 0.92 9.91 6.34
N LYS A 139 1.04 9.26 7.50
CA LYS A 139 -0.01 8.97 8.45
C LYS A 139 -0.53 10.34 8.70
N SER A 140 -1.73 10.56 8.20
CA SER A 140 -2.41 11.80 8.45
C SER A 140 -2.43 12.04 9.95
N SER A 141 -2.39 13.31 10.34
CA SER A 141 -2.73 13.71 11.71
C SER A 141 -4.14 13.22 12.10
N TYR A 142 -4.99 12.94 11.10
CA TYR A 142 -6.36 12.49 11.23
C TYR A 142 -6.52 10.97 11.02
N ARG A 143 -7.47 10.41 11.75
CA ARG A 143 -7.91 9.01 11.74
C ARG A 143 -8.52 8.67 10.38
N GLY A 144 -8.17 7.50 9.86
CA GLY A 144 -8.72 6.97 8.60
C GLY A 144 -8.26 7.68 7.33
N VAL A 145 -7.25 8.56 7.42
CA VAL A 145 -6.71 9.30 6.28
C VAL A 145 -5.27 8.86 5.99
N THR A 146 -4.91 8.73 4.71
CA THR A 146 -3.57 8.32 4.25
C THR A 146 -3.22 9.01 2.95
N ARG A 147 -1.98 9.52 2.83
CA ARG A 147 -1.48 10.10 1.58
C ARG A 147 -0.99 9.02 0.61
N ASP A 148 -1.47 9.06 -0.63
CA ASP A 148 -0.87 8.31 -1.73
C ASP A 148 0.39 9.04 -2.22
N MET A 149 1.56 8.45 -1.96
CA MET A 149 2.86 9.04 -2.32
C MET A 149 3.09 9.13 -3.84
N ARG A 150 2.36 8.37 -4.67
CA ARG A 150 2.51 8.41 -6.13
C ARG A 150 1.68 9.52 -6.78
N SER A 151 0.46 9.75 -6.28
CA SER A 151 -0.43 10.81 -6.80
C SER A 151 -0.37 12.11 -6.00
N GLY A 152 0.23 12.09 -4.80
CA GLY A 152 0.28 13.21 -3.85
C GLY A 152 -1.02 13.43 -3.06
N LYS A 153 -2.11 12.77 -3.43
CA LYS A 153 -3.48 12.99 -2.94
C LYS A 153 -3.76 12.26 -1.63
N TRP A 154 -4.80 12.70 -0.93
CA TRP A 154 -5.25 12.13 0.34
C TRP A 154 -6.42 11.18 0.16
N ARG A 155 -6.33 9.97 0.69
CA ARG A 155 -7.40 8.97 0.70
C ARG A 155 -8.03 8.90 2.07
N ALA A 156 -9.36 8.88 2.13
CA ALA A 156 -10.12 8.54 3.33
C ALA A 156 -10.63 7.10 3.23
N GLU A 157 -10.63 6.36 4.33
CA GLU A 157 -11.04 4.96 4.39
C GLU A 157 -11.55 4.54 5.77
N ILE A 158 -12.67 3.82 5.81
CA ILE A 158 -13.24 3.25 7.04
C ILE A 158 -13.16 1.73 7.01
N HIS A 159 -12.85 1.11 8.14
CA HIS A 159 -12.81 -0.33 8.30
C HIS A 159 -14.06 -0.80 9.03
N ARG A 160 -14.79 -1.75 8.46
CA ARG A 160 -16.03 -2.32 8.99
C ARG A 160 -16.15 -3.79 8.57
N ASP A 161 -16.54 -4.66 9.49
CA ASP A 161 -16.86 -6.07 9.25
C ASP A 161 -15.75 -6.84 8.49
N GLY A 162 -14.49 -6.53 8.80
CA GLY A 162 -13.30 -7.11 8.17
C GLY A 162 -12.88 -6.50 6.82
N ALA A 163 -13.70 -5.61 6.25
CA ALA A 163 -13.46 -4.96 4.96
C ALA A 163 -13.08 -3.47 5.13
N SER A 164 -12.29 -2.96 4.19
CA SER A 164 -11.90 -1.54 4.09
C SER A 164 -12.70 -0.86 2.98
N LEU A 165 -13.43 0.20 3.31
CA LEU A 165 -14.23 0.98 2.37
C LEU A 165 -13.57 2.33 2.11
N SER A 166 -13.08 2.51 0.88
CA SER A 166 -12.52 3.77 0.39
C SER A 166 -13.61 4.85 0.28
N LEU A 167 -13.53 5.85 1.16
CA LEU A 167 -14.45 6.99 1.28
C LEU A 167 -14.17 8.12 0.28
N GLY A 168 -13.01 8.12 -0.38
CA GLY A 168 -12.72 9.07 -1.44
C GLY A 168 -11.24 9.30 -1.65
N VAL A 169 -10.92 10.14 -2.63
CA VAL A 169 -9.58 10.70 -2.85
C VAL A 169 -9.74 12.21 -3.04
N TYR A 170 -8.96 12.96 -2.28
CA TYR A 170 -9.12 14.39 -2.02
C TYR A 170 -7.78 15.11 -2.21
N GLU A 171 -7.83 16.40 -2.52
CA GLU A 171 -6.60 17.19 -2.68
C GLU A 171 -6.05 17.66 -1.32
N SER A 172 -6.92 17.84 -0.31
CA SER A 172 -6.52 18.25 1.04
C SER A 172 -6.70 17.13 2.07
N GLU A 173 -5.83 17.14 3.08
CA GLU A 173 -5.86 16.20 4.21
C GLU A 173 -7.12 16.36 5.06
N ARG A 174 -7.52 17.61 5.30
CA ARG A 174 -8.71 17.99 6.07
C ARG A 174 -10.00 17.51 5.41
N GLU A 175 -10.16 17.69 4.10
CA GLU A 175 -11.36 17.23 3.37
C GLU A 175 -11.52 15.70 3.44
N ALA A 176 -10.40 14.97 3.41
CA ALA A 176 -10.39 13.53 3.63
C ALA A 176 -10.79 13.16 5.08
N ALA A 177 -10.34 13.91 6.07
CA ALA A 177 -10.70 13.70 7.47
C ALA A 177 -12.19 13.99 7.74
N GLU A 178 -12.73 15.06 7.16
CA GLU A 178 -14.17 15.36 7.21
C GLU A 178 -15.01 14.29 6.50
N ALA A 179 -14.49 13.66 5.43
CA ALA A 179 -15.14 12.52 4.79
C ALA A 179 -15.15 11.26 5.67
N PHE A 180 -14.06 11.01 6.40
CA PHE A 180 -14.01 9.95 7.40
C PHE A 180 -15.02 10.18 8.53
N ASP A 181 -15.10 11.41 9.04
CA ASP A 181 -15.99 11.76 10.16
C ASP A 181 -17.47 11.57 9.82
N ARG A 182 -17.91 12.06 8.65
CA ARG A 182 -19.28 11.84 8.16
C ARG A 182 -19.61 10.35 8.02
N ALA A 183 -18.66 9.54 7.54
CA ALA A 183 -18.84 8.09 7.45
C ALA A 183 -18.84 7.39 8.83
N VAL A 184 -18.07 7.89 9.79
CA VAL A 184 -18.10 7.39 11.18
C VAL A 184 -19.45 7.70 11.84
N LEU A 185 -19.98 8.91 11.67
CA LEU A 185 -21.31 9.29 12.18
C LEU A 185 -22.43 8.47 11.50
N ALA A 186 -22.34 8.22 10.20
CA ALA A 186 -23.27 7.35 9.47
C ALA A 186 -23.32 5.90 10.02
N VAL A 187 -22.18 5.37 10.48
CA VAL A 187 -22.08 3.97 10.97
C VAL A 187 -22.34 3.83 12.46
N LYS A 188 -21.97 4.83 13.27
CA LYS A 188 -21.94 4.74 14.74
C LYS A 188 -22.88 5.72 15.43
N GLY A 189 -23.61 6.53 14.66
CA GLY A 189 -24.44 7.61 15.19
C GLY A 189 -23.61 8.72 15.86
N PRO A 190 -24.26 9.59 16.66
CA PRO A 190 -23.64 10.75 17.30
C PRO A 190 -22.42 10.43 18.18
N ASN A 191 -22.33 9.20 18.71
CA ASN A 191 -21.24 8.75 19.59
C ASN A 191 -20.01 8.23 18.80
N GLY A 192 -19.94 8.47 17.49
CA GLY A 192 -18.82 8.11 16.64
C GLY A 192 -17.53 8.87 16.99
N LYS A 193 -16.39 8.18 17.04
CA LYS A 193 -15.06 8.79 17.26
C LYS A 193 -14.54 9.49 16.00
N THR A 194 -14.96 10.73 15.79
CA THR A 194 -14.55 11.67 14.74
C THR A 194 -13.17 12.29 15.00
N ASN A 195 -12.67 13.04 14.02
CA ASN A 195 -11.47 13.88 14.07
C ASN A 195 -11.78 15.32 14.51
N PHE A 196 -12.95 15.84 14.12
CA PHE A 196 -13.44 17.17 14.47
C PHE A 196 -14.73 17.09 15.32
N SER A 197 -15.16 18.20 15.94
CA SER A 197 -16.40 18.25 16.73
C SER A 197 -17.60 17.79 15.88
N PRO A 198 -18.49 16.90 16.38
CA PRO A 198 -19.72 16.50 15.70
C PRO A 198 -20.61 17.67 15.26
N GLU A 199 -20.55 18.80 15.98
CA GLU A 199 -21.29 20.04 15.66
C GLU A 199 -20.96 20.62 14.28
N ASN A 200 -19.77 20.32 13.74
CA ASN A 200 -19.37 20.72 12.39
C ASN A 200 -20.12 19.95 11.29
N TYR A 201 -20.88 18.91 11.64
CA TYR A 201 -21.57 18.02 10.70
C TYR A 201 -23.09 18.09 10.91
N PRO A 202 -23.77 19.12 10.38
CA PRO A 202 -25.23 19.14 10.35
C PRO A 202 -25.76 17.90 9.63
N GLU A 203 -26.84 17.33 10.14
CA GLU A 203 -27.39 16.02 9.75
C GLU A 203 -27.53 15.82 8.23
N ARG A 204 -27.91 16.88 7.50
CA ARG A 204 -27.98 16.92 6.02
C ARG A 204 -26.70 16.54 5.27
N LEU A 205 -25.53 16.56 5.94
CA LEU A 205 -24.24 16.17 5.38
C LEU A 205 -23.84 14.75 5.79
N ILE A 206 -24.49 14.16 6.80
CA ILE A 206 -24.21 12.81 7.27
C ILE A 206 -24.97 11.83 6.35
N PRO A 207 -24.28 10.88 5.68
CA PRO A 207 -24.95 9.83 4.91
C PRO A 207 -25.80 8.96 5.83
N LYS A 208 -26.96 8.48 5.37
CA LYS A 208 -27.79 7.56 6.15
C LYS A 208 -27.20 6.16 6.19
N THR A 209 -26.46 5.78 5.14
CA THR A 209 -25.75 4.49 5.02
C THR A 209 -24.40 4.65 4.32
N LEU A 210 -23.52 3.66 4.47
CA LEU A 210 -22.27 3.61 3.70
C LEU A 210 -22.52 3.33 2.21
N GLU A 211 -23.59 2.61 1.89
CA GLU A 211 -24.06 2.32 0.53
C GLU A 211 -24.44 3.62 -0.19
N GLU A 212 -25.29 4.46 0.45
CA GLU A 212 -25.66 5.78 -0.07
C GLU A 212 -24.41 6.66 -0.26
N TYR A 213 -23.46 6.62 0.69
CA TYR A 213 -22.21 7.35 0.56
C TYR A 213 -21.37 6.87 -0.63
N ARG A 214 -21.18 5.55 -0.77
CA ARG A 214 -20.46 4.93 -1.89
C ARG A 214 -21.08 5.31 -3.23
N ASP A 215 -22.40 5.30 -3.32
CA ASP A 215 -23.13 5.60 -4.55
C ASP A 215 -23.05 7.11 -4.88
N SER A 216 -23.03 7.99 -3.87
CA SER A 216 -22.73 9.42 -4.04
C SER A 216 -21.33 9.67 -4.61
N LEU A 217 -20.32 8.90 -4.16
CA LEU A 217 -18.94 8.98 -4.67
C LEU A 217 -18.84 8.46 -6.11
N ALA A 218 -19.60 7.43 -6.47
CA ALA A 218 -19.68 6.93 -7.84
C ALA A 218 -20.24 8.03 -8.78
N ASN A 219 -21.29 8.73 -8.36
CA ASN A 219 -21.87 9.86 -9.08
C ASN A 219 -20.92 11.08 -9.16
N LEU A 220 -20.08 11.31 -8.15
CA LEU A 220 -19.06 12.36 -8.21
C LEU A 220 -17.92 11.99 -9.20
N LYS A 221 -17.53 10.72 -9.24
CA LYS A 221 -16.54 10.21 -10.21
C LYS A 221 -17.04 10.25 -11.65
N THR A 222 -18.32 10.01 -11.91
CA THR A 222 -18.87 10.15 -13.29
C THR A 222 -18.91 11.61 -13.74
N ARG A 223 -19.13 12.57 -12.82
CA ARG A 223 -19.04 14.02 -13.10
C ARG A 223 -17.61 14.51 -13.38
N LYS A 224 -16.61 14.06 -12.61
CA LYS A 224 -15.18 14.45 -12.84
C LYS A 224 -14.46 13.60 -13.90
N GLY A 225 -14.95 12.41 -14.22
CA GLY A 225 -14.28 11.42 -15.09
C GLY A 225 -14.99 11.16 -16.44
N GLY A 226 -16.13 11.79 -16.71
CA GLY A 226 -16.61 11.95 -18.08
C GLY A 226 -15.76 13.01 -18.78
N GLY A 227 -15.32 12.75 -20.03
CA GLY A 227 -14.61 13.76 -20.82
C GLY A 227 -15.37 15.09 -20.85
N LYS A 228 -14.62 16.21 -20.84
CA LYS A 228 -15.11 17.60 -20.69
C LYS A 228 -16.54 17.77 -21.21
N ALA A 229 -17.44 18.30 -20.38
CA ALA A 229 -18.81 18.58 -20.79
C ALA A 229 -18.80 19.42 -22.07
N THR A 230 -19.20 18.79 -23.18
CA THR A 230 -19.23 19.38 -24.54
C THR A 230 -20.57 20.04 -24.83
N SER A 231 -21.48 19.99 -23.86
CA SER A 231 -22.84 20.52 -23.88
C SER A 231 -23.15 21.17 -22.54
N LYS A 232 -24.06 22.15 -22.56
CA LYS A 232 -24.69 22.72 -21.36
C LYS A 232 -25.67 21.75 -20.68
N TYR A 233 -26.11 20.69 -21.38
CA TYR A 233 -27.09 19.71 -20.88
C TYR A 233 -26.45 18.42 -20.37
N GLU A 234 -26.78 18.00 -19.15
CA GLU A 234 -26.21 16.80 -18.51
C GLU A 234 -26.67 15.50 -19.20
N GLY A 235 -25.73 14.79 -19.83
CA GLY A 235 -26.00 13.56 -20.59
C GLY A 235 -25.97 13.75 -22.11
N VAL A 236 -25.86 14.99 -22.59
CA VAL A 236 -25.60 15.31 -24.00
C VAL A 236 -24.10 15.47 -24.22
N ARG A 237 -23.55 14.88 -25.29
CA ARG A 237 -22.15 15.08 -25.69
C ARG A 237 -22.01 15.31 -27.20
N ARG A 238 -21.16 16.27 -27.58
CA ARG A 238 -20.75 16.49 -28.97
C ARG A 238 -19.88 15.33 -29.43
N TYR A 239 -20.27 14.71 -30.55
CA TYR A 239 -19.53 13.67 -31.25
C TYR A 239 -19.10 14.22 -32.60
N VAL A 240 -17.80 14.27 -32.85
CA VAL A 240 -17.21 14.72 -34.11
C VAL A 240 -16.68 13.48 -34.83
N HIS A 241 -17.08 13.30 -36.08
CA HIS A 241 -16.64 12.20 -36.93
C HIS A 241 -16.00 12.77 -38.19
N GLU A 242 -14.68 12.62 -38.25
CA GLU A 242 -13.84 12.96 -39.40
C GLU A 242 -13.76 11.75 -40.33
N TRP A 243 -14.16 11.96 -41.58
CA TRP A 243 -14.20 10.95 -42.62
C TRP A 243 -12.87 10.94 -43.40
N LYS A 244 -12.56 9.83 -44.07
CA LYS A 244 -11.31 9.65 -44.83
C LYS A 244 -11.15 10.61 -46.02
N ASN A 245 -12.23 11.27 -46.45
CA ASN A 245 -12.24 12.33 -47.47
C ASN A 245 -11.99 13.74 -46.88
N GLY A 246 -11.72 13.87 -45.58
CA GLY A 246 -11.55 15.16 -44.88
C GLY A 246 -12.87 15.82 -44.48
N GLU A 247 -14.03 15.22 -44.76
CA GLU A 247 -15.32 15.74 -44.32
C GLU A 247 -15.47 15.56 -42.80
N VAL A 248 -15.95 16.58 -42.09
CA VAL A 248 -16.16 16.53 -40.65
C VAL A 248 -17.65 16.67 -40.34
N THR A 249 -18.26 15.62 -39.80
CA THR A 249 -19.66 15.61 -39.38
C THR A 249 -19.78 15.71 -37.87
N VAL A 250 -20.72 16.53 -37.39
CA VAL A 250 -20.99 16.72 -35.96
C VAL A 250 -22.37 16.15 -35.63
N LYS A 251 -22.45 15.33 -34.59
CA LYS A 251 -23.69 14.74 -34.05
C LYS A 251 -23.72 14.92 -32.53
N TRP A 252 -24.91 14.97 -31.94
CA TRP A 252 -25.07 15.08 -30.49
C TRP A 252 -25.50 13.72 -29.92
N ARG A 253 -24.63 13.07 -29.16
CA ARG A 253 -24.88 11.76 -28.54
C ARG A 253 -25.55 11.95 -27.18
N VAL A 254 -26.65 11.23 -26.95
CA VAL A 254 -27.28 11.13 -25.62
C VAL A 254 -26.81 9.86 -24.91
N GLU A 255 -26.35 10.02 -23.67
CA GLU A 255 -25.85 8.96 -22.80
C GLU A 255 -26.40 9.17 -21.39
N LEU A 256 -27.24 8.22 -20.93
CA LEU A 256 -27.89 8.26 -19.62
C LEU A 256 -27.39 7.12 -18.74
N THR A 257 -27.40 7.31 -17.42
CA THR A 257 -27.13 6.24 -16.46
C THR A 257 -28.46 5.64 -16.01
N ILE A 258 -28.67 4.37 -16.32
CA ILE A 258 -29.89 3.61 -15.98
C ILE A 258 -29.44 2.39 -15.17
N ASN A 259 -29.93 2.25 -13.94
CA ASN A 259 -29.56 1.19 -13.00
C ASN A 259 -28.03 1.04 -12.83
N GLY A 260 -27.34 2.17 -12.64
CA GLY A 260 -25.88 2.25 -12.49
C GLY A 260 -25.06 2.00 -13.76
N LYS A 261 -25.68 1.60 -14.88
CA LYS A 261 -25.01 1.35 -16.16
C LYS A 261 -25.27 2.49 -17.13
N LYS A 262 -24.23 2.93 -17.85
CA LYS A 262 -24.38 3.93 -18.91
C LYS A 262 -25.02 3.26 -20.13
N LYS A 263 -26.12 3.81 -20.64
CA LYS A 263 -26.76 3.45 -21.90
C LYS A 263 -26.70 4.64 -22.86
N GLN A 264 -26.20 4.38 -24.07
CA GLN A 264 -26.36 5.29 -25.19
C GLN A 264 -27.81 5.22 -25.67
N ILE A 265 -28.48 6.37 -25.78
CA ILE A 265 -29.88 6.45 -26.22
C ILE A 265 -29.95 6.69 -27.73
N GLY A 266 -29.10 7.56 -28.26
CA GLY A 266 -29.10 7.88 -29.69
C GLY A 266 -28.13 8.99 -30.06
N TYR A 267 -28.19 9.38 -31.34
CA TYR A 267 -27.50 10.54 -31.91
C TYR A 267 -28.53 11.47 -32.55
N PHE A 268 -28.34 12.77 -32.34
CA PHE A 268 -29.26 13.84 -32.74
C PHE A 268 -28.51 14.88 -33.58
N LYS A 269 -29.27 15.68 -34.34
CA LYS A 269 -28.69 16.70 -35.24
C LYS A 269 -28.31 17.98 -34.48
N THR A 270 -29.08 18.35 -33.45
CA THR A 270 -28.84 19.55 -32.64
C THR A 270 -28.67 19.24 -31.15
N GLU A 271 -28.11 20.20 -30.40
CA GLU A 271 -27.89 20.10 -28.96
C GLU A 271 -29.25 20.07 -28.22
N GLU A 272 -30.18 20.91 -28.67
CA GLU A 272 -31.51 21.11 -28.12
C GLU A 272 -32.47 19.93 -28.39
N GLU A 273 -32.24 19.17 -29.47
CA GLU A 273 -32.95 17.92 -29.75
C GLU A 273 -32.48 16.81 -28.80
N ALA A 274 -31.16 16.67 -28.62
CA ALA A 274 -30.57 15.75 -27.65
C ALA A 274 -30.98 16.07 -26.20
N ALA A 275 -31.10 17.36 -25.85
CA ALA A 275 -31.56 17.80 -24.53
C ALA A 275 -33.01 17.38 -24.24
N ARG A 276 -33.93 17.57 -25.20
CA ARG A 276 -35.33 17.15 -25.07
C ARG A 276 -35.46 15.63 -24.94
N GLU A 277 -34.64 14.85 -25.64
CA GLU A 277 -34.57 13.39 -25.43
C GLU A 277 -34.11 13.04 -24.00
N VAL A 278 -33.05 13.69 -23.49
CA VAL A 278 -32.57 13.50 -22.11
C VAL A 278 -33.68 13.73 -21.09
N GLU A 279 -34.44 14.82 -21.23
CA GLU A 279 -35.53 15.17 -20.33
C GLU A 279 -36.68 14.16 -20.42
N ARG A 280 -37.13 13.80 -21.63
CA ARG A 280 -38.20 12.80 -21.83
C ARG A 280 -37.82 11.46 -21.22
N ARG A 281 -36.61 10.96 -21.46
CA ARG A 281 -36.11 9.69 -20.89
C ARG A 281 -35.96 9.73 -19.38
N ARG A 282 -35.53 10.87 -18.81
CA ARG A 282 -35.47 11.06 -17.35
C ARG A 282 -36.87 11.11 -16.72
N PHE A 283 -37.88 11.58 -17.45
CA PHE A 283 -39.27 11.55 -17.02
C PHE A 283 -39.84 10.13 -17.07
N GLU A 284 -39.68 9.41 -18.20
CA GLU A 284 -40.06 7.99 -18.36
C GLU A 284 -39.52 7.13 -17.19
N LEU A 285 -38.22 7.26 -16.87
CA LEU A 285 -37.54 6.52 -15.79
C LEU A 285 -37.95 6.90 -14.36
N LYS A 286 -38.74 7.98 -14.18
CA LYS A 286 -39.30 8.36 -12.87
C LYS A 286 -40.74 7.88 -12.68
N GLN A 287 -41.32 7.26 -13.70
CA GLN A 287 -42.69 6.72 -13.69
C GLN A 287 -42.70 5.18 -13.77
N SER A 288 -41.52 4.56 -13.86
CA SER A 288 -41.28 3.11 -13.92
C SER A 288 -40.62 2.59 -12.65
#